data_AF-K7FRI3-F1
#
_entry.id   AF-K7FRI3-F1
#
_cell.length_a   1.000
_cell.length_b   1.000
_cell.length_c   1.000
_cell.angle_alpha   90.00
_cell.angle_beta   90.00
_cell.angle_gamma   90.00
#
_symmetry.space_group_name_H-M   'P 1'
#
loop_
_entity.id
_entity.type
_entity.pdbx_description
1 polymer ?
#
loop_
_entity_poly.entity_id
_entity_poly.type
_entity_poly.pdbx_seq_one_letter_code
_entity_poly.pdbx_strand_id
1 'polypeptide(L)'
;GLSLEPRKLTSVPGPCARGRALSKPLEPLPQPSSIHLYPTPQKAPITTSDTIYELGFEKPVKKQSKEQVPPPLAPEQHPKKQSVGKSTRKATAADAGLRQGKFRTLEDALKALDLAELQKELDKSQTVFPENPSVWVKDLAGYLNYKLQAPQSDPTLSQHAPDYPYCLVSKDLRSVIKALLAKASGVLELFFDHCIYTMLQELDKTPGESLHGYRICIQAMVWDKPRTATGNLGKYLDLLRSHQNRPMKCLSIMWALGQAGFADLAEGLKVWLGIMLPVLGIKSLSPYAIAYLDRLLG
;
A
#
# COMPACT_ATOMS: atom_id res chain seq x y z
N GLY A 1 44.85 52.06 47.84
CA GLY A 1 44.95 52.42 46.41
C GLY A 1 43.71 51.92 45.70
N LEU A 2 43.10 52.81 44.90
CA LEU A 2 42.30 52.61 43.66
C LEU A 2 41.27 51.44 43.67
N SER A 3 39.99 51.57 43.30
CA SER A 3 39.31 52.55 42.46
C SER A 3 37.79 52.28 42.45
N LEU A 4 36.98 53.34 42.54
CA LEU A 4 35.78 53.69 41.74
C LEU A 4 34.67 52.64 41.41
N GLU A 5 33.49 52.86 42.00
CA GLU A 5 32.08 52.95 41.45
C GLU A 5 31.86 52.96 39.90
N PRO A 6 30.62 52.93 39.33
CA PRO A 6 29.42 52.09 39.54
C PRO A 6 28.58 51.86 38.23
N ARG A 7 27.34 51.31 38.39
CA ARG A 7 26.12 51.44 37.53
C ARG A 7 26.05 50.76 36.15
N LYS A 8 24.97 49.98 35.95
CA LYS A 8 23.86 50.34 35.03
C LYS A 8 22.61 49.48 35.28
N LEU A 9 21.58 50.10 35.88
CA LEU A 9 20.18 49.67 35.76
C LEU A 9 19.62 50.33 34.48
N THR A 10 19.11 49.53 33.54
CA THR A 10 18.36 50.03 32.39
C THR A 10 16.87 49.77 32.57
N SER A 11 16.18 50.83 32.99
CA SER A 11 14.86 51.31 32.55
C SER A 11 14.01 50.39 31.68
N VAL A 12 12.88 49.95 32.25
CA VAL A 12 11.66 49.49 31.56
C VAL A 12 10.80 50.71 31.20
N PRO A 13 10.30 50.87 29.96
CA PRO A 13 9.24 51.82 29.67
C PRO A 13 7.86 51.15 29.78
N GLY A 14 6.98 51.76 30.57
CA GLY A 14 5.54 51.45 30.63
C GLY A 14 4.75 52.00 29.43
N PRO A 15 3.47 51.63 29.31
CA PRO A 15 2.65 51.88 28.12
C PRO A 15 2.02 53.26 28.14
N CYS A 16 2.11 53.99 27.02
CA CYS A 16 1.37 55.24 26.81
C CYS A 16 0.29 55.02 25.74
N ALA A 17 -0.97 55.14 26.17
CA ALA A 17 -2.14 55.21 25.31
C ALA A 17 -2.39 56.65 24.86
N ARG A 18 -2.65 56.86 23.56
CA ARG A 18 -3.79 57.64 23.01
C ARG A 18 -3.62 57.93 21.52
N GLY A 19 -4.61 57.47 20.75
CA GLY A 19 -5.34 58.30 19.78
C GLY A 19 -4.73 58.55 18.40
N ARG A 20 -5.25 57.87 17.38
CA ARG A 20 -6.19 58.47 16.41
C ARG A 20 -6.63 57.41 15.41
N ALA A 21 -7.94 57.24 15.32
CA ALA A 21 -8.62 56.55 14.25
C ALA A 21 -8.36 57.29 12.93
N LEU A 22 -7.90 56.56 11.91
CA LEU A 22 -8.01 56.97 10.52
C LEU A 22 -8.91 55.95 9.83
N SER A 23 -10.19 56.30 9.76
CA SER A 23 -11.24 55.58 9.06
C SER A 23 -10.93 55.60 7.57
N LYS A 24 -10.57 54.45 6.98
CA LYS A 24 -10.60 54.28 5.52
C LYS A 24 -12.05 54.08 5.08
N PRO A 25 -12.55 54.77 4.04
CA PRO A 25 -13.91 54.55 3.55
C PRO A 25 -14.06 53.13 3.03
N LEU A 26 -15.11 52.45 3.49
CA LEU A 26 -15.55 51.16 2.98
C LEU A 26 -16.10 51.37 1.57
N GLU A 27 -15.50 50.73 0.58
CA GLU A 27 -15.95 50.75 -0.81
C GLU A 27 -17.33 50.03 -0.90
N PRO A 28 -18.33 50.57 -1.62
CA PRO A 28 -19.67 49.98 -1.63
C PRO A 28 -19.71 48.63 -2.35
N LEU A 29 -20.34 47.64 -1.72
CA LEU A 29 -20.82 46.42 -2.39
C LEU A 29 -21.78 46.81 -3.52
N PRO A 30 -21.61 46.28 -4.75
CA PRO A 30 -22.58 46.52 -5.81
C PRO A 30 -23.91 45.82 -5.49
N GLN A 31 -24.99 46.60 -5.51
CA GLN A 31 -26.38 46.12 -5.43
C GLN A 31 -26.81 45.40 -6.72
N PRO A 32 -27.83 44.52 -6.66
CA PRO A 32 -28.08 43.53 -7.69
C PRO A 32 -28.75 44.15 -8.91
N SER A 33 -28.07 44.10 -10.05
CA SER A 33 -28.64 44.45 -11.35
C SER A 33 -29.63 43.38 -11.79
N SER A 34 -30.77 43.86 -12.29
CA SER A 34 -31.96 43.13 -12.70
C SER A 34 -31.74 41.89 -13.56
N ILE A 35 -32.58 40.89 -13.29
CA ILE A 35 -32.71 39.62 -13.97
C ILE A 35 -33.07 39.88 -15.44
N HIS A 36 -32.12 39.68 -16.34
CA HIS A 36 -32.40 39.57 -17.77
C HIS A 36 -32.42 38.08 -18.13
N LEU A 37 -33.63 37.50 -18.19
CA LEU A 37 -33.85 36.19 -18.79
C LEU A 37 -33.46 36.28 -20.27
N TYR A 38 -32.41 35.57 -20.66
CA TYR A 38 -32.15 35.22 -22.05
C TYR A 38 -32.34 33.72 -22.26
N PRO A 39 -32.91 33.31 -23.40
CA PRO A 39 -33.41 31.95 -23.59
C PRO A 39 -32.25 30.96 -23.76
N THR A 40 -32.35 29.83 -23.05
CA THR A 40 -31.57 28.62 -23.30
C THR A 40 -31.69 28.18 -24.76
N PRO A 41 -30.58 27.99 -25.50
CA PRO A 41 -30.62 27.20 -26.72
C PRO A 41 -30.63 25.72 -26.32
N GLN A 42 -31.79 25.07 -26.48
CA GLN A 42 -31.92 23.62 -26.52
C GLN A 42 -30.95 23.07 -27.58
N LYS A 43 -29.94 22.31 -27.15
CA LYS A 43 -29.23 21.40 -28.03
C LYS A 43 -29.92 20.05 -27.99
N ALA A 44 -30.39 19.64 -29.16
CA ALA A 44 -31.02 18.37 -29.47
C ALA A 44 -30.18 17.16 -28.97
N PRO A 45 -30.83 16.01 -28.71
CA PRO A 45 -30.16 14.82 -28.22
C PRO A 45 -29.09 14.36 -29.20
N ILE A 46 -27.93 14.02 -28.65
CA ILE A 46 -26.80 13.50 -29.41
C ILE A 46 -27.19 12.10 -29.89
N THR A 47 -27.28 11.94 -31.21
CA THR A 47 -27.44 10.68 -31.92
C THR A 47 -26.26 9.76 -31.60
N THR A 48 -26.55 8.57 -31.09
CA THR A 48 -25.57 7.50 -30.90
C THR A 48 -25.18 6.92 -32.25
N SER A 49 -23.90 7.00 -32.62
CA SER A 49 -23.36 6.19 -33.70
C SER A 49 -23.10 4.78 -33.19
N ASP A 50 -23.84 3.82 -33.75
CA ASP A 50 -23.54 2.40 -33.67
C ASP A 50 -22.27 2.05 -34.48
N THR A 51 -21.65 0.90 -34.17
CA THR A 51 -20.40 0.28 -34.72
C THR A 51 -19.12 0.69 -33.95
N ILE A 52 -18.47 -0.16 -33.12
CA ILE A 52 -17.77 -1.44 -33.40
C ILE A 52 -17.92 -2.40 -32.19
N TYR A 53 -19.13 -2.89 -31.92
CA TYR A 53 -19.34 -4.03 -31.02
C TYR A 53 -20.39 -4.96 -31.63
N GLU A 54 -20.08 -5.51 -32.80
CA GLU A 54 -20.93 -6.47 -33.46
C GLU A 54 -20.08 -7.58 -34.07
N LEU A 55 -19.60 -8.47 -33.21
CA LEU A 55 -19.16 -9.84 -33.51
C LEU A 55 -18.83 -10.52 -32.19
N GLY A 56 -19.82 -11.18 -31.56
CA GLY A 56 -19.52 -11.95 -30.35
C GLY A 56 -20.65 -12.65 -29.61
N PHE A 57 -21.93 -12.36 -29.87
CA PHE A 57 -23.02 -13.06 -29.17
C PHE A 57 -24.25 -13.26 -30.06
N GLU A 58 -24.17 -14.21 -30.99
CA GLU A 58 -25.37 -14.85 -31.52
C GLU A 58 -25.87 -15.95 -30.57
N LYS A 59 -27.19 -15.97 -30.41
CA LYS A 59 -27.96 -16.74 -29.43
C LYS A 59 -28.00 -18.25 -29.73
N PRO A 60 -28.29 -19.09 -28.71
CA PRO A 60 -28.36 -20.54 -28.86
C PRO A 60 -29.56 -21.01 -29.69
N VAL A 61 -29.29 -21.77 -30.74
CA VAL A 61 -30.30 -22.57 -31.46
C VAL A 61 -30.59 -23.85 -30.68
N LYS A 62 -31.85 -24.00 -30.27
CA LYS A 62 -32.47 -25.24 -29.78
C LYS A 62 -32.86 -26.16 -30.95
N LYS A 63 -32.98 -27.47 -30.63
CA LYS A 63 -33.53 -28.62 -31.39
C LYS A 63 -32.41 -29.48 -32.01
N GLN A 64 -32.29 -30.79 -31.80
CA GLN A 64 -33.22 -31.88 -31.47
C GLN A 64 -32.50 -32.92 -30.59
N SER A 65 -33.19 -33.49 -29.60
CA SER A 65 -32.92 -34.86 -29.19
C SER A 65 -34.26 -35.48 -28.80
N LYS A 66 -34.68 -36.46 -29.59
CA LYS A 66 -35.92 -37.21 -29.42
C LYS A 66 -35.50 -38.63 -29.03
N GLU A 67 -35.89 -39.02 -27.82
CA GLU A 67 -36.31 -40.38 -27.40
C GLU A 67 -35.27 -41.52 -27.58
N GLN A 68 -34.83 -42.20 -26.52
CA GLN A 68 -35.64 -43.21 -25.81
C GLN A 68 -35.14 -43.51 -24.38
N VAL A 69 -36.09 -44.02 -23.58
CA VAL A 69 -36.15 -44.26 -22.12
C VAL A 69 -35.79 -45.75 -21.79
N PRO A 70 -35.43 -46.10 -20.52
CA PRO A 70 -34.67 -47.31 -20.06
C PRO A 70 -35.63 -48.40 -19.48
N PRO A 71 -35.39 -49.25 -18.43
CA PRO A 71 -34.23 -49.80 -17.65
C PRO A 71 -34.40 -51.36 -17.38
N PRO A 72 -34.15 -52.03 -16.21
CA PRO A 72 -33.10 -52.07 -15.14
C PRO A 72 -32.51 -53.52 -14.92
N LEU A 73 -31.46 -53.80 -14.11
CA LEU A 73 -31.48 -54.18 -12.67
C LEU A 73 -30.06 -54.66 -12.21
N ALA A 74 -29.72 -54.39 -10.94
CA ALA A 74 -28.52 -54.84 -10.18
C ALA A 74 -28.71 -56.29 -9.63
N PRO A 75 -27.84 -56.92 -8.75
CA PRO A 75 -26.66 -56.42 -8.03
C PRO A 75 -25.46 -57.43 -7.78
N GLU A 76 -24.44 -56.90 -7.09
CA GLU A 76 -23.45 -57.55 -6.17
C GLU A 76 -22.14 -58.25 -6.65
N GLN A 77 -21.04 -57.87 -5.95
CA GLN A 77 -19.96 -58.66 -5.32
C GLN A 77 -18.50 -58.26 -5.64
N HIS A 78 -17.78 -57.86 -4.58
CA HIS A 78 -16.30 -57.82 -4.44
C HIS A 78 -15.78 -59.26 -4.16
N PRO A 79 -14.53 -59.68 -4.52
CA PRO A 79 -13.36 -59.33 -3.69
C PRO A 79 -11.94 -59.28 -4.34
N LYS A 80 -11.07 -58.47 -3.68
CA LYS A 80 -9.63 -58.60 -3.37
C LYS A 80 -8.54 -58.98 -4.41
N LYS A 81 -7.55 -58.06 -4.44
CA LYS A 81 -6.06 -58.19 -4.31
C LYS A 81 -5.15 -58.40 -5.54
N GLN A 82 -4.25 -57.42 -5.67
CA GLN A 82 -2.79 -57.45 -5.93
C GLN A 82 -2.27 -58.08 -7.23
N SER A 83 -1.64 -57.26 -8.08
CA SER A 83 -0.26 -57.53 -8.52
C SER A 83 0.46 -56.26 -8.98
N VAL A 84 1.77 -56.29 -8.75
CA VAL A 84 2.79 -55.31 -9.06
C VAL A 84 3.06 -55.30 -10.57
N GLY A 85 3.11 -54.12 -11.18
CA GLY A 85 3.52 -53.95 -12.58
C GLY A 85 4.10 -52.56 -12.83
N LYS A 86 5.43 -52.48 -12.83
CA LYS A 86 6.21 -51.33 -13.33
C LYS A 86 5.77 -51.00 -14.75
N SER A 87 5.33 -49.76 -14.98
CA SER A 87 5.23 -49.16 -16.32
C SER A 87 5.67 -47.71 -16.23
N THR A 88 6.93 -47.49 -16.60
CA THR A 88 7.51 -46.21 -16.98
C THR A 88 6.64 -45.56 -18.06
N ARG A 89 6.00 -44.43 -17.75
CA ARG A 89 5.52 -43.49 -18.77
C ARG A 89 5.97 -42.08 -18.41
N LYS A 90 6.77 -41.54 -19.35
CA LYS A 90 7.28 -40.18 -19.46
C LYS A 90 6.39 -39.16 -18.74
N ALA A 91 6.98 -38.45 -17.79
CA ALA A 91 6.55 -37.12 -17.42
C ALA A 91 6.73 -36.21 -18.65
N THR A 92 5.68 -36.06 -19.44
CA THR A 92 5.59 -34.96 -20.40
C THR A 92 5.36 -33.69 -19.62
N ALA A 93 6.35 -32.82 -19.70
CA ALA A 93 6.27 -31.42 -19.30
C ALA A 93 4.96 -30.81 -19.81
N ALA A 94 4.12 -30.40 -18.88
CA ALA A 94 3.08 -29.41 -19.10
C ALA A 94 3.49 -28.18 -18.28
N ASP A 95 4.28 -27.34 -18.92
CA ASP A 95 4.25 -25.88 -18.82
C ASP A 95 3.63 -25.28 -17.54
N ALA A 96 4.37 -25.37 -16.43
CA ALA A 96 4.19 -24.48 -15.28
C ALA A 96 5.13 -23.26 -15.42
N GLY A 97 5.26 -22.76 -16.66
CA GLY A 97 6.10 -21.63 -17.06
C GLY A 97 5.43 -20.28 -16.85
N LEU A 98 4.67 -20.07 -15.77
CA LEU A 98 4.28 -18.72 -15.36
C LEU A 98 5.40 -18.16 -14.48
N ARG A 99 6.37 -17.50 -15.12
CA ARG A 99 7.57 -16.87 -14.56
C ARG A 99 7.51 -16.67 -13.04
N GLN A 100 7.96 -17.70 -12.31
CA GLN A 100 8.42 -17.55 -10.94
C GLN A 100 9.47 -16.44 -10.95
N GLY A 101 9.44 -15.56 -9.94
CA GLY A 101 10.38 -14.44 -9.84
C GLY A 101 11.82 -14.87 -10.17
N LYS A 102 12.64 -13.93 -10.65
CA LYS A 102 14.04 -14.17 -11.02
C LYS A 102 14.79 -15.02 -9.99
N PHE A 103 14.43 -14.90 -8.72
CA PHE A 103 14.97 -15.65 -7.60
C PHE A 103 13.94 -16.60 -6.99
N ARG A 104 14.42 -17.73 -6.46
CA ARG A 104 13.59 -18.73 -5.78
C ARG A 104 13.11 -18.26 -4.40
N THR A 105 13.91 -17.42 -3.74
CA THR A 105 13.65 -16.89 -2.39
C THR A 105 14.00 -15.40 -2.35
N LEU A 106 13.45 -14.69 -1.36
CA LEU A 106 13.76 -13.27 -1.16
C LEU A 106 15.20 -13.09 -0.66
N GLU A 107 15.68 -14.04 0.13
CA GLU A 107 17.05 -14.10 0.64
C GLU A 107 18.07 -14.17 -0.50
N ASP A 108 17.81 -15.00 -1.52
CA ASP A 108 18.68 -15.07 -2.71
C ASP A 108 18.67 -13.76 -3.49
N ALA A 109 17.50 -13.11 -3.61
CA ALA A 109 17.38 -11.83 -4.29
C ALA A 109 18.14 -10.71 -3.57
N LEU A 110 18.06 -10.67 -2.23
CA LEU A 110 18.78 -9.70 -1.40
C LEU A 110 20.29 -9.92 -1.45
N LYS A 111 20.76 -11.17 -1.47
CA LYS A 111 22.19 -11.50 -1.62
C LYS A 111 22.74 -11.11 -2.98
N ALA A 112 21.92 -11.20 -4.03
CA ALA A 112 22.30 -10.84 -5.40
C ALA A 112 22.13 -9.35 -5.72
N LEU A 113 21.68 -8.53 -4.76
CA LEU A 113 21.48 -7.10 -4.96
C LEU A 113 22.82 -6.37 -5.06
N ASP A 114 23.03 -5.66 -6.17
CA ASP A 114 24.20 -4.81 -6.37
C ASP A 114 23.99 -3.46 -5.66
N LEU A 115 24.67 -3.27 -4.52
CA LEU A 115 24.58 -2.03 -3.74
C LEU A 115 25.28 -0.85 -4.42
N ALA A 116 26.29 -1.09 -5.27
CA ALA A 116 26.94 -0.03 -6.02
C ALA A 116 26.02 0.51 -7.13
N GLU A 117 25.30 -0.38 -7.81
CA GLU A 117 24.28 0.00 -8.78
C GLU A 117 23.11 0.75 -8.11
N LEU A 118 22.63 0.28 -6.96
CA LEU A 118 21.62 0.99 -6.17
C LEU A 118 22.09 2.39 -5.80
N GLN A 119 23.31 2.53 -5.25
CA GLN A 119 23.84 3.83 -4.85
C GLN A 119 23.93 4.79 -6.05
N LYS A 120 24.41 4.29 -7.19
CA LYS A 120 24.47 5.08 -8.43
C LYS A 120 23.09 5.57 -8.88
N GLU A 121 22.06 4.75 -8.79
CA GLU A 121 20.70 5.16 -9.17
C GLU A 121 20.16 6.23 -8.18
N LEU A 122 20.37 6.04 -6.88
CA LEU A 122 19.96 7.02 -5.86
C LEU A 122 20.69 8.36 -5.99
N ASP A 123 21.99 8.33 -6.31
CA ASP A 123 22.80 9.54 -6.52
C ASP A 123 22.33 10.29 -7.77
N LYS A 124 21.99 9.57 -8.83
CA LYS A 124 21.37 10.13 -10.04
C LYS A 124 20.03 10.79 -9.71
N SER A 125 19.14 10.13 -8.98
CA SER A 125 17.85 10.71 -8.57
C SER A 125 18.03 11.97 -7.72
N GLN A 126 18.97 11.97 -6.78
CA GLN A 126 19.31 13.15 -5.97
C GLN A 126 19.90 14.30 -6.81
N THR A 127 20.71 13.98 -7.82
CA THR A 127 21.33 14.99 -8.70
C THR A 127 20.32 15.62 -9.66
N VAL A 128 19.43 14.81 -10.23
CA VAL A 128 18.42 15.28 -11.18
C VAL A 128 17.27 16.00 -10.46
N PHE A 129 16.93 15.58 -9.24
CA PHE A 129 15.80 16.11 -8.48
C PHE A 129 16.19 16.56 -7.06
N PRO A 130 17.13 17.51 -6.88
CA PRO A 130 17.69 17.88 -5.57
C PRO A 130 16.66 18.45 -4.58
N GLU A 131 15.59 19.07 -5.08
CA GLU A 131 14.54 19.69 -4.25
C GLU A 131 13.29 18.81 -4.13
N ASN A 132 13.35 17.55 -4.59
CA ASN A 132 12.19 16.66 -4.58
C ASN A 132 12.51 15.32 -3.90
N PRO A 133 12.60 15.30 -2.56
CA PRO A 133 12.91 14.09 -1.81
C PRO A 133 11.89 12.96 -2.00
N SER A 134 10.66 13.29 -2.44
CA SER A 134 9.66 12.26 -2.75
C SER A 134 10.09 11.37 -3.91
N VAL A 135 10.83 11.89 -4.88
CA VAL A 135 11.32 11.09 -6.02
C VAL A 135 12.35 10.08 -5.54
N TRP A 136 13.28 10.48 -4.67
CA TRP A 136 14.37 9.60 -4.24
C TRP A 136 13.88 8.36 -3.50
N VAL A 137 12.92 8.53 -2.60
CA VAL A 137 12.36 7.42 -1.82
C VAL A 137 11.46 6.52 -2.68
N LYS A 138 10.77 7.08 -3.67
CA LYS A 138 10.01 6.30 -4.66
C LYS A 138 10.93 5.49 -5.56
N ASP A 139 12.04 6.07 -6.00
CA ASP A 139 13.06 5.37 -6.79
C ASP A 139 13.73 4.26 -5.98
N LEU A 140 14.00 4.48 -4.68
CA LEU A 140 14.46 3.42 -3.78
C LEU A 140 13.46 2.24 -3.73
N ALA A 141 12.19 2.52 -3.44
CA ALA A 141 11.17 1.47 -3.35
C ALA A 141 10.99 0.75 -4.69
N GLY A 142 10.93 1.50 -5.79
CA GLY A 142 10.79 0.96 -7.15
C GLY A 142 11.98 0.09 -7.54
N TYR A 143 13.22 0.55 -7.29
CA TYR A 143 14.44 -0.21 -7.56
C TYR A 143 14.47 -1.50 -6.76
N LEU A 144 14.22 -1.44 -5.44
CA LEU A 144 14.16 -2.63 -4.61
C LEU A 144 13.08 -3.59 -5.10
N ASN A 145 11.89 -3.09 -5.43
CA ASN A 145 10.81 -3.95 -5.90
C ASN A 145 11.16 -4.62 -7.24
N TYR A 146 11.79 -3.88 -8.15
CA TYR A 146 12.24 -4.38 -9.44
C TYR A 146 13.36 -5.44 -9.32
N LYS A 147 14.30 -5.26 -8.39
CA LYS A 147 15.41 -6.22 -8.21
C LYS A 147 15.01 -7.42 -7.35
N LEU A 148 14.11 -7.24 -6.39
CA LEU A 148 13.66 -8.29 -5.46
C LEU A 148 12.48 -9.10 -6.01
N GLN A 149 12.68 -9.69 -7.19
CA GLN A 149 11.69 -10.53 -7.85
C GLN A 149 11.80 -11.97 -7.33
N ALA A 150 11.11 -12.23 -6.22
CA ALA A 150 10.95 -13.54 -5.59
C ALA A 150 9.45 -13.90 -5.51
N PRO A 151 9.07 -15.15 -5.19
CA PRO A 151 7.67 -15.54 -5.07
C PRO A 151 6.89 -14.59 -4.15
N GLN A 152 5.62 -14.35 -4.50
CA GLN A 152 4.74 -13.55 -3.65
C GLN A 152 4.52 -14.25 -2.31
N SER A 153 4.57 -13.46 -1.24
CA SER A 153 4.25 -13.91 0.11
C SER A 153 2.80 -13.55 0.46
N ASP A 154 2.26 -14.25 1.47
CA ASP A 154 0.98 -13.90 2.07
C ASP A 154 0.95 -12.42 2.51
N PRO A 155 -0.17 -11.68 2.32
CA PRO A 155 -0.25 -10.25 2.57
C PRO A 155 0.07 -9.85 4.01
N THR A 156 -0.20 -10.76 4.96
CA THR A 156 0.01 -10.56 6.39
C THR A 156 1.38 -11.01 6.87
N LEU A 157 2.10 -11.80 6.05
CA LEU A 157 3.35 -12.44 6.42
C LEU A 157 3.25 -13.18 7.77
N SER A 158 2.07 -13.67 8.12
CA SER A 158 1.78 -14.22 9.45
C SER A 158 2.62 -15.45 9.79
N GLN A 159 3.16 -16.15 8.79
CA GLN A 159 4.07 -17.29 9.00
C GLN A 159 5.51 -16.87 9.34
N HIS A 160 5.83 -15.57 9.27
CA HIS A 160 7.16 -15.03 9.55
C HIS A 160 7.19 -14.23 10.86
N ALA A 161 8.41 -13.96 11.32
CA ALA A 161 8.66 -13.06 12.44
C ALA A 161 8.21 -11.62 12.10
N PRO A 162 7.87 -10.78 13.11
CA PRO A 162 7.39 -9.42 12.88
C PRO A 162 8.36 -8.51 12.12
N ASP A 163 9.65 -8.83 12.18
CA ASP A 163 10.72 -8.09 11.53
C ASP A 163 10.94 -8.50 10.06
N TYR A 164 10.24 -9.52 9.55
CA TYR A 164 10.30 -9.93 8.15
C TYR A 164 9.47 -9.02 7.23
N PRO A 165 9.94 -8.66 6.01
CA PRO A 165 11.21 -9.08 5.39
C PRO A 165 12.43 -8.22 5.76
N TYR A 166 12.26 -7.12 6.51
CA TYR A 166 13.36 -6.21 6.84
C TYR A 166 14.52 -6.88 7.58
N CYS A 167 14.26 -7.97 8.31
CA CYS A 167 15.26 -8.76 9.01
C CYS A 167 16.32 -9.35 8.08
N LEU A 168 15.95 -9.66 6.83
CA LEU A 168 16.85 -10.20 5.81
C LEU A 168 17.78 -9.15 5.19
N VAL A 169 17.47 -7.87 5.35
CA VAL A 169 18.22 -6.76 4.75
C VAL A 169 19.59 -6.67 5.42
N SER A 170 20.66 -6.70 4.61
CA SER A 170 22.04 -6.59 5.10
C SER A 170 22.30 -5.26 5.82
N LYS A 171 23.31 -5.23 6.70
CA LYS A 171 23.67 -4.01 7.45
C LYS A 171 23.95 -2.82 6.52
N ASP A 172 24.65 -3.06 5.41
CA ASP A 172 25.01 -2.03 4.44
C ASP A 172 23.77 -1.47 3.73
N LEU A 173 22.86 -2.34 3.27
CA LEU A 173 21.60 -1.90 2.65
C LEU A 173 20.72 -1.15 3.65
N ARG A 174 20.64 -1.60 4.91
CA ARG A 174 19.93 -0.86 5.96
C ARG A 174 20.51 0.54 6.15
N SER A 175 21.84 0.68 6.11
CA SER A 175 22.51 1.99 6.21
C SER A 175 22.11 2.91 5.06
N VAL A 176 22.12 2.42 3.82
CA VAL A 176 21.70 3.16 2.62
C VAL A 176 20.24 3.62 2.76
N ILE A 177 19.32 2.70 3.12
CA ILE A 177 17.90 3.02 3.29
C ILE A 177 17.71 4.10 4.37
N LYS A 178 18.31 3.91 5.55
CA LYS A 178 18.18 4.86 6.67
C LYS A 178 18.73 6.24 6.32
N ALA A 179 19.89 6.30 5.67
CA ALA A 179 20.49 7.56 5.24
C ALA A 179 19.58 8.32 4.27
N LEU A 180 18.95 7.62 3.32
CA LEU A 180 18.03 8.23 2.37
C LEU A 180 16.74 8.72 3.06
N LEU A 181 16.14 7.90 3.92
CA LEU A 181 14.93 8.26 4.66
C LEU A 181 15.16 9.45 5.60
N ALA A 182 16.35 9.57 6.20
CA ALA A 182 16.71 10.72 7.02
C ALA A 182 16.73 12.02 6.19
N LYS A 183 17.35 11.99 5.01
CA LYS A 183 17.37 13.12 4.06
C LYS A 183 15.96 13.48 3.56
N ALA A 184 15.10 12.49 3.40
CA ALA A 184 13.71 12.64 2.93
C ALA A 184 12.67 12.76 4.07
N SER A 185 13.10 13.17 5.27
CA SER A 185 12.25 13.14 6.46
C SER A 185 10.94 13.93 6.35
N GLY A 186 10.91 15.01 5.56
CA GLY A 186 9.72 15.84 5.35
C GLY A 186 8.63 15.23 4.46
N VAL A 187 8.89 14.09 3.80
CA VAL A 187 7.93 13.45 2.87
C VAL A 187 7.57 12.02 3.26
N LEU A 188 7.95 11.56 4.45
CA LEU A 188 7.77 10.16 4.86
C LEU A 188 6.31 9.72 4.93
N GLU A 189 5.40 10.58 5.38
CA GLU A 189 3.96 10.27 5.39
C GLU A 189 3.42 10.05 3.97
N LEU A 190 3.77 10.94 3.04
CA LEU A 190 3.39 10.82 1.63
C LEU A 190 4.02 9.59 0.95
N PHE A 191 5.25 9.23 1.36
CA PHE A 191 5.92 8.05 0.85
C PHE A 191 5.32 6.75 1.42
N PHE A 192 4.96 6.74 2.70
CA PHE A 192 4.23 5.62 3.32
C PHE A 192 2.88 5.38 2.64
N ASP A 193 2.12 6.45 2.39
CA ASP A 193 0.91 6.40 1.56
C ASP A 193 1.20 5.78 0.20
N HIS A 194 2.21 6.29 -0.51
CA HIS A 194 2.59 5.78 -1.82
C HIS A 194 2.87 4.28 -1.79
N CYS A 195 3.66 3.79 -0.84
CA CYS A 195 3.93 2.34 -0.71
C CYS A 195 2.64 1.53 -0.55
N ILE A 196 1.71 1.97 0.30
CA ILE A 196 0.43 1.28 0.49
C ILE A 196 -0.38 1.30 -0.81
N TYR A 197 -0.65 2.48 -1.38
CA TYR A 197 -1.47 2.60 -2.58
C TYR A 197 -0.89 1.81 -3.76
N THR A 198 0.43 1.86 -3.96
CA THR A 198 1.08 1.08 -5.01
C THR A 198 0.99 -0.41 -4.74
N MET A 199 1.23 -0.90 -3.51
CA MET A 199 0.99 -2.30 -3.18
C MET A 199 -0.45 -2.74 -3.50
N LEU A 200 -1.45 -1.90 -3.21
CA LEU A 200 -2.85 -2.21 -3.50
C LEU A 200 -3.17 -2.22 -4.99
N GLN A 201 -2.49 -1.40 -5.80
CA GLN A 201 -2.61 -1.40 -7.26
C GLN A 201 -1.96 -2.64 -7.87
N GLU A 202 -0.77 -3.01 -7.40
CA GLU A 202 -0.04 -4.20 -7.87
C GLU A 202 -0.80 -5.51 -7.57
N LEU A 203 -1.57 -5.55 -6.49
CA LEU A 203 -2.44 -6.70 -6.16
C LEU A 203 -3.59 -6.93 -7.15
N ASP A 204 -3.95 -5.95 -7.98
CA ASP A 204 -4.97 -6.14 -9.03
C ASP A 204 -4.38 -6.72 -10.32
N LYS A 205 -3.05 -6.63 -10.53
CA LYS A 205 -2.40 -7.13 -11.74
C LYS A 205 -2.31 -8.66 -11.70
N THR A 206 -2.43 -9.29 -12.87
CA THR A 206 -2.31 -10.75 -13.03
C THR A 206 -1.30 -11.10 -14.14
N PRO A 207 -0.23 -11.85 -13.85
CA PRO A 207 0.27 -12.17 -12.50
C PRO A 207 0.74 -10.90 -11.79
N GLY A 208 0.46 -10.77 -10.50
CA GLY A 208 0.85 -9.58 -9.72
C GLY A 208 2.38 -9.49 -9.57
N GLU A 209 2.91 -8.28 -9.46
CA GLU A 209 4.34 -8.07 -9.23
C GLU A 209 4.76 -8.45 -7.80
N SER A 210 6.06 -8.65 -7.57
CA SER A 210 6.62 -8.69 -6.22
C SER A 210 6.27 -7.40 -5.47
N LEU A 211 6.12 -7.48 -4.15
CA LEU A 211 5.84 -6.32 -3.26
C LEU A 211 6.97 -6.08 -2.25
N HIS A 212 8.08 -6.81 -2.38
CA HIS A 212 9.13 -6.88 -1.36
C HIS A 212 9.80 -5.52 -1.10
N GLY A 213 10.02 -4.72 -2.14
CA GLY A 213 10.63 -3.39 -2.01
C GLY A 213 9.79 -2.44 -1.17
N TYR A 214 8.48 -2.41 -1.42
CA TYR A 214 7.54 -1.58 -0.66
C TYR A 214 7.41 -2.03 0.79
N ARG A 215 7.37 -3.35 1.04
CA ARG A 215 7.32 -3.91 2.41
C ARG A 215 8.56 -3.57 3.23
N ILE A 216 9.75 -3.68 2.63
CA ILE A 216 11.02 -3.29 3.24
C ILE A 216 11.01 -1.79 3.59
N CYS A 217 10.55 -0.93 2.68
CA CYS A 217 10.48 0.51 2.92
C CYS A 217 9.50 0.87 4.03
N ILE A 218 8.30 0.25 4.04
CA ILE A 218 7.30 0.41 5.10
C ILE A 218 7.90 0.09 6.47
N GLN A 219 8.53 -1.08 6.63
CA GLN A 219 9.15 -1.45 7.90
C GLN A 219 10.27 -0.50 8.30
N ALA A 220 11.18 -0.17 7.37
CA ALA A 220 12.28 0.76 7.64
C ALA A 220 11.81 2.13 8.13
N MET A 221 10.72 2.66 7.55
CA MET A 221 10.14 3.94 7.95
C MET A 221 9.42 3.86 9.29
N VAL A 222 8.50 2.90 9.41
CA VAL A 222 7.58 2.84 10.56
C VAL A 222 8.32 2.40 11.82
N TRP A 223 9.40 1.63 11.71
CA TRP A 223 10.20 1.24 12.87
C TRP A 223 11.10 2.37 13.38
N ASP A 224 11.45 3.34 12.54
CA ASP A 224 12.17 4.55 12.95
C ASP A 224 11.20 5.63 13.46
N LYS A 225 10.05 5.78 12.78
CA LYS A 225 9.01 6.77 13.09
C LYS A 225 7.62 6.15 13.09
N PRO A 226 7.22 5.47 14.18
CA PRO A 226 5.94 4.74 14.26
C PRO A 226 4.71 5.61 14.00
N ARG A 227 4.78 6.90 14.38
CA ARG A 227 3.71 7.89 14.15
C ARG A 227 3.35 8.09 12.68
N THR A 228 4.23 7.75 11.75
CA THR A 228 3.96 7.82 10.30
C THR A 228 2.73 6.96 9.93
N ALA A 229 2.54 5.81 10.59
CA ALA A 229 1.40 4.93 10.34
C ALA A 229 0.10 5.39 11.02
N THR A 230 0.21 6.17 12.10
CA THR A 230 -0.94 6.54 12.96
C THR A 230 -1.38 7.99 12.83
N GLY A 231 -0.65 8.82 12.07
CA GLY A 231 -0.95 10.23 11.86
C GLY A 231 -2.35 10.50 11.28
N ASN A 232 -2.90 9.55 10.50
CA ASN A 232 -4.24 9.65 9.94
C ASN A 232 -4.95 8.30 9.79
N LEU A 233 -5.31 7.68 10.92
CA LEU A 233 -6.01 6.38 10.92
C LEU A 233 -7.39 6.44 10.24
N GLY A 234 -8.09 7.58 10.31
CA GLY A 234 -9.40 7.75 9.67
C GLY A 234 -9.34 7.53 8.16
N LYS A 235 -8.35 8.15 7.50
CA LYS A 235 -8.09 7.96 6.07
C LYS A 235 -7.86 6.48 5.72
N TYR A 236 -7.06 5.76 6.51
CA TYR A 236 -6.78 4.35 6.21
C TYR A 236 -7.96 3.43 6.52
N LEU A 237 -8.80 3.77 7.50
CA LEU A 237 -10.04 3.05 7.76
C LEU A 237 -11.00 3.18 6.57
N ASP A 238 -11.13 4.38 6.01
CA ASP A 238 -11.95 4.61 4.81
C ASP A 238 -11.38 3.89 3.59
N LEU A 239 -10.05 3.89 3.42
CA LEU A 239 -9.38 3.08 2.39
C LEU A 239 -9.69 1.58 2.57
N LEU A 240 -9.59 1.06 3.80
CA LEU A 240 -9.89 -0.33 4.11
C LEU A 240 -11.35 -0.67 3.75
N ARG A 241 -12.30 0.18 4.17
CA ARG A 241 -13.74 0.01 3.88
C ARG A 241 -14.03 0.01 2.38
N SER A 242 -13.35 0.86 1.61
CA SER A 242 -13.49 0.87 0.14
C SER A 242 -13.03 -0.43 -0.53
N HIS A 243 -12.20 -1.22 0.17
CA HIS A 243 -11.71 -2.52 -0.27
C HIS A 243 -12.27 -3.71 0.51
N GLN A 244 -13.31 -3.55 1.34
CA GLN A 244 -13.90 -4.59 2.21
C GLN A 244 -14.11 -5.95 1.51
N ASN A 245 -14.52 -5.93 0.23
CA ASN A 245 -14.81 -7.13 -0.55
C ASN A 245 -13.55 -7.79 -1.18
N ARG A 246 -12.36 -7.26 -0.88
CA ARG A 246 -11.06 -7.71 -1.40
C ARG A 246 -10.11 -8.00 -0.22
N PRO A 247 -10.22 -9.16 0.44
CA PRO A 247 -9.49 -9.46 1.68
C PRO A 247 -7.99 -9.23 1.60
N MET A 248 -7.33 -9.60 0.49
CA MET A 248 -5.89 -9.42 0.30
C MET A 248 -5.44 -7.96 0.42
N LYS A 249 -6.26 -7.02 -0.07
CA LYS A 249 -5.99 -5.58 0.03
C LYS A 249 -6.16 -5.09 1.46
N CYS A 250 -7.27 -5.46 2.11
CA CYS A 250 -7.51 -5.11 3.51
C CYS A 250 -6.39 -5.63 4.42
N LEU A 251 -5.99 -6.89 4.25
CA LEU A 251 -4.91 -7.51 5.01
C LEU A 251 -3.57 -6.79 4.77
N SER A 252 -3.30 -6.33 3.55
CA SER A 252 -2.09 -5.55 3.24
C SER A 252 -2.08 -4.18 3.93
N ILE A 253 -3.24 -3.50 3.99
CA ILE A 253 -3.40 -2.24 4.74
C ILE A 253 -3.18 -2.49 6.23
N MET A 254 -3.86 -3.49 6.80
CA MET A 254 -3.74 -3.84 8.22
C MET A 254 -2.30 -4.21 8.59
N TRP A 255 -1.61 -4.96 7.73
CA TRP A 255 -0.20 -5.31 7.93
C TRP A 255 0.73 -4.09 7.91
N ALA A 256 0.55 -3.19 6.94
CA ALA A 256 1.40 -2.01 6.79
C ALA A 256 1.29 -1.08 8.01
N LEU A 257 0.06 -0.82 8.47
CA LEU A 257 -0.20 0.00 9.65
C LEU A 257 0.26 -0.71 10.93
N GLY A 258 0.02 -2.03 11.02
CA GLY A 258 0.38 -2.85 12.17
C GLY A 258 1.88 -2.83 12.49
N GLN A 259 2.75 -2.53 11.52
CA GLN A 259 4.19 -2.41 11.75
C GLN A 259 4.55 -1.41 12.85
N ALA A 260 3.72 -0.40 13.12
CA ALA A 260 3.97 0.58 14.17
C ALA A 260 4.02 -0.05 15.56
N GLY A 261 3.19 -1.07 15.81
CA GLY A 261 3.10 -1.73 17.11
C GLY A 261 4.35 -2.49 17.53
N PHE A 262 5.15 -2.94 16.57
CA PHE A 262 6.39 -3.67 16.85
C PHE A 262 7.57 -2.74 17.18
N ALA A 263 7.39 -1.43 17.03
CA ALA A 263 8.36 -0.41 17.43
C ALA A 263 7.86 0.45 18.60
N ASP A 264 6.55 0.69 18.69
CA ASP A 264 5.89 1.42 19.77
C ASP A 264 4.53 0.81 20.09
N LEU A 265 4.38 0.25 21.29
CA LEU A 265 3.15 -0.40 21.75
C LEU A 265 1.94 0.54 21.73
N ALA A 266 2.11 1.82 22.10
CA ALA A 266 1.01 2.77 22.13
C ALA A 266 0.52 3.07 20.71
N GLU A 267 1.43 3.21 19.74
CA GLU A 267 1.04 3.34 18.33
C GLU A 267 0.38 2.05 17.80
N GLY A 268 0.87 0.86 18.20
CA GLY A 268 0.22 -0.42 17.89
C GLY A 268 -1.21 -0.53 18.40
N LEU A 269 -1.46 -0.12 19.65
CA LEU A 269 -2.80 -0.10 20.23
C LEU A 269 -3.72 0.88 19.51
N LYS A 270 -3.23 2.04 19.06
CA LYS A 270 -4.01 2.97 18.23
C LYS A 270 -4.41 2.32 16.90
N VAL A 271 -3.49 1.63 16.23
CA VAL A 271 -3.79 0.89 14.99
C VAL A 271 -4.84 -0.18 15.28
N TRP A 272 -4.68 -0.96 16.35
CA TRP A 272 -5.63 -2.01 16.67
C TRP A 272 -7.04 -1.44 16.92
N LEU A 273 -7.16 -0.42 17.77
CA LEU A 273 -8.44 0.23 18.09
C LEU A 273 -9.07 0.94 16.89
N GLY A 274 -8.26 1.62 16.07
CA GLY A 274 -8.72 2.46 14.96
C GLY A 274 -8.97 1.71 13.65
N ILE A 275 -8.30 0.58 13.42
CA ILE A 275 -8.32 -0.14 12.14
C ILE A 275 -8.79 -1.58 12.30
N MET A 276 -8.28 -2.31 13.30
CA MET A 276 -8.50 -3.76 13.41
C MET A 276 -9.79 -4.11 14.17
N LEU A 277 -10.09 -3.38 15.24
CA LEU A 277 -11.32 -3.53 16.03
C LEU A 277 -12.59 -3.37 15.16
N PRO A 278 -12.70 -2.35 14.28
CA PRO A 278 -13.86 -2.20 13.39
C PRO A 278 -14.12 -3.38 12.44
N VAL A 279 -13.12 -4.21 12.17
CA VAL A 279 -13.22 -5.32 11.20
C VAL A 279 -13.34 -6.70 11.86
N LEU A 280 -13.46 -6.79 13.20
CA LEU A 280 -13.63 -8.07 13.90
C LEU A 280 -14.89 -8.84 13.47
N GLY A 281 -15.93 -8.16 13.00
CA GLY A 281 -17.13 -8.80 12.45
C GLY A 281 -16.92 -9.43 11.06
N ILE A 282 -15.81 -9.15 10.39
CA ILE A 282 -15.53 -9.60 9.04
C ILE A 282 -14.68 -10.88 9.10
N LYS A 283 -15.31 -12.03 8.80
CA LYS A 283 -14.69 -13.37 8.92
C LYS A 283 -13.33 -13.53 8.23
N SER A 284 -13.11 -12.84 7.12
CA SER A 284 -11.85 -12.92 6.36
C SER A 284 -10.73 -12.06 6.92
N LEU A 285 -11.02 -11.12 7.83
CA LEU A 285 -10.05 -10.17 8.40
C LEU A 285 -9.83 -10.39 9.91
N SER A 286 -10.86 -10.85 10.61
CA SER A 286 -10.83 -11.03 12.06
C SER A 286 -9.72 -11.95 12.57
N PRO A 287 -9.31 -13.05 11.87
CA PRO A 287 -8.19 -13.87 12.36
C PRO A 287 -6.89 -13.09 12.45
N TYR A 288 -6.62 -12.20 11.48
CA TYR A 288 -5.42 -11.37 11.50
C TYR A 288 -5.48 -10.31 12.61
N ALA A 289 -6.63 -9.66 12.79
CA ALA A 289 -6.82 -8.68 13.86
C ALA A 289 -6.60 -9.25 15.27
N ILE A 290 -7.04 -10.49 15.51
CA ILE A 290 -6.85 -11.19 16.78
C ILE A 290 -5.39 -11.61 16.94
N ALA A 291 -4.81 -12.25 15.93
CA ALA A 291 -3.41 -12.70 15.97
C ALA A 291 -2.42 -11.53 16.11
N TYR A 292 -2.74 -10.37 15.55
CA TYR A 292 -1.94 -9.17 15.73
C TYR A 292 -1.93 -8.70 17.19
N LEU A 293 -3.10 -8.66 17.84
CA LEU A 293 -3.19 -8.24 19.24
C LEU A 293 -2.43 -9.20 20.16
N ASP A 294 -2.56 -10.50 19.92
CA ASP A 294 -1.83 -11.53 20.66
C ASP A 294 -0.31 -11.31 20.57
N ARG A 295 0.21 -11.08 19.36
CA ARG A 295 1.64 -10.76 19.13
C ARG A 295 2.09 -9.41 19.70
N LEU A 296 1.16 -8.48 19.89
CA LEU A 296 1.47 -7.15 20.41
C LEU A 296 1.57 -7.16 21.94
N LEU A 297 0.87 -8.07 22.61
CA LEU A 297 0.76 -8.15 24.07
C LEU A 297 1.58 -9.29 24.70
N GLY A 298 1.89 -10.34 23.94
CA GLY A 298 2.70 -11.49 24.37
C GLY A 298 4.18 -11.32 24.05
#